data_AF-A0A418M5S0-F1
#
_entry.id   AF-A0A418M5S0-F1
#
_cell.length_a   1.000
_cell.length_b   1.000
_cell.length_c   1.000
_cell.angle_alpha   90.00
_cell.angle_beta   90.00
_cell.angle_gamma   90.00
#
_symmetry.space_group_name_H-M   'P 1'
#
loop_
_entity.id
_entity.type
_entity.pdbx_description
1 polymer ?
#
loop_
_entity_poly.entity_id
_entity_poly.type
_entity_poly.pdbx_seq_one_letter_code
_entity_poly.pdbx_strand_id
1 'polypeptide(L)' 'MTPIYFTTLPADEQLDILYFKGDILANRYEDEHVYLLYSLDDFYVELRYDAYKSKLQHLDAFRDTDRLEPYLPYLVEMD' A
#
# COMPACT_ATOMS: atom_id res chain seq x y z
N MET A 1 13.83 -6.04 2.46
CA MET A 1 13.07 -7.12 1.79
C MET A 1 12.83 -6.72 0.34
N THR A 2 12.64 -7.64 -0.62
CA THR A 2 12.34 -7.25 -2.02
C THR A 2 10.84 -7.32 -2.30
N PRO A 3 10.29 -6.50 -3.23
CA PRO A 3 8.88 -6.56 -3.61
C PRO A 3 8.45 -7.96 -4.10
N ILE A 4 9.30 -8.60 -4.92
CA ILE A 4 9.04 -9.94 -5.44
C ILE A 4 8.94 -10.94 -4.28
N TYR A 5 9.88 -10.92 -3.34
CA TYR A 5 9.80 -11.83 -2.19
C TYR A 5 8.56 -11.57 -1.34
N PHE A 6 8.28 -10.30 -1.01
CA PHE A 6 7.14 -9.90 -0.20
C PHE A 6 5.81 -10.41 -0.78
N THR A 7 5.60 -10.23 -2.09
CA THR A 7 4.37 -10.66 -2.77
C THR A 7 4.21 -12.19 -2.88
N THR A 8 5.26 -12.98 -2.60
CA THR A 8 5.15 -14.45 -2.51
C THR A 8 4.68 -14.97 -1.15
N LEU A 9 4.65 -14.11 -0.12
CA LEU A 9 4.21 -14.51 1.21
C LEU A 9 2.69 -14.75 1.25
N PRO A 10 2.17 -15.52 2.21
CA PRO A 10 0.74 -15.57 2.49
C PRO A 10 0.14 -14.17 2.76
N ALA A 11 -1.11 -13.94 2.37
CA ALA A 11 -1.74 -12.63 2.45
C ALA A 11 -1.83 -12.08 3.89
N ASP A 12 -2.05 -12.95 4.86
CA ASP A 12 -2.01 -12.63 6.29
C ASP A 12 -0.62 -12.17 6.73
N GLU A 13 0.44 -12.87 6.31
CA GLU A 13 1.81 -12.45 6.61
C GLU A 13 2.19 -11.13 5.93
N GLN A 14 1.74 -10.89 4.69
CA GLN A 14 1.94 -9.61 4.00
C GLN A 14 1.30 -8.46 4.79
N LEU A 15 0.07 -8.63 5.26
CA LEU A 15 -0.66 -7.63 6.04
C LEU A 15 -0.02 -7.41 7.42
N ASP A 16 0.37 -8.48 8.12
CA ASP A 16 1.05 -8.38 9.42
C ASP A 16 2.36 -7.61 9.30
N ILE A 17 3.14 -7.86 8.25
CA ILE A 17 4.37 -7.13 7.96
C ILE A 17 4.07 -5.65 7.72
N LEU A 18 3.08 -5.31 6.90
CA LEU A 18 2.72 -3.91 6.61
C LEU A 18 2.25 -3.18 7.86
N TYR A 19 1.38 -3.81 8.66
CA TYR A 19 0.85 -3.19 9.87
C TYR A 19 1.90 -3.01 10.97
N PHE A 20 2.94 -3.85 11.00
CA PHE A 20 3.98 -3.77 12.02
C PHE A 20 5.21 -2.96 11.60
N LYS A 21 5.57 -2.99 10.31
CA LYS A 21 6.82 -2.40 9.79
C LYS A 21 6.62 -1.33 8.73
N GLY A 22 5.44 -1.26 8.11
CA GLY A 22 5.17 -0.30 7.06
C GLY A 22 4.72 1.03 7.64
N ASP A 23 5.16 2.12 7.00
CA ASP A 23 4.67 3.46 7.28
C ASP A 23 3.56 3.80 6.28
N ILE A 24 2.38 4.19 6.78
CA ILE A 24 1.31 4.68 5.90
C ILE A 24 1.72 6.06 5.39
N LEU A 25 1.84 6.19 4.07
CA LEU A 25 2.18 7.46 3.42
C LEU A 25 0.93 8.25 3.01
N ALA A 26 -0.09 7.56 2.52
CA ALA A 26 -1.31 8.18 2.03
C ALA A 26 -2.49 7.21 2.01
N ASN A 27 -3.69 7.78 2.02
CA ASN A 27 -4.93 7.11 1.76
C ASN A 27 -5.69 7.87 0.66
N ARG A 28 -6.09 7.15 -0.39
CA ARG A 28 -6.80 7.69 -1.55
C ARG A 28 -8.12 6.95 -1.72
N TYR A 29 -9.20 7.71 -1.91
CA TYR A 29 -10.54 7.18 -2.15
C TYR A 29 -10.91 7.42 -3.62
N GLU A 30 -11.32 6.38 -4.32
CA GLU A 30 -11.71 6.46 -5.72
C GLU A 30 -12.84 5.47 -6.00
N ASP A 31 -14.00 6.00 -6.38
CA ASP A 31 -15.26 5.26 -6.57
C ASP A 31 -15.59 4.33 -5.38
N GLU A 32 -15.69 3.02 -5.64
CA GLU A 32 -16.00 1.99 -4.66
C GLU A 32 -14.75 1.40 -3.98
N HIS A 33 -13.60 2.06 -4.11
CA HIS A 33 -12.31 1.56 -3.64
C HIS A 33 -11.62 2.52 -2.67
N VAL A 34 -10.92 1.91 -1.71
CA VAL A 34 -9.99 2.60 -0.82
C VAL A 34 -8.60 2.07 -1.12
N TYR A 35 -7.66 2.98 -1.36
CA TYR A 35 -6.26 2.67 -1.62
C TYR A 35 -5.39 3.16 -0.47
N LEU A 36 -4.61 2.25 0.11
CA LEU A 36 -3.63 2.58 1.14
C LEU A 36 -2.24 2.42 0.54
N LEU A 37 -1.45 3.49 0.60
CA LEU A 37 -0.05 3.46 0.18
C LEU A 37 0.84 3.37 1.41
N TYR A 38 1.67 2.34 1.44
CA TYR A 38 2.69 2.10 2.46
C TYR A 38 4.09 2.29 1.88
N SER A 39 4.99 2.83 2.71
CA SER A 39 6.44 2.63 2.58
C SER A 39 6.84 1.40 3.37
N LEU A 40 7.65 0.51 2.80
CA LEU A 40 8.20 -0.66 3.48
C LEU A 40 9.65 -0.88 3.04
N ASP A 41 10.61 -0.72 3.95
CA ASP A 41 12.04 -0.74 3.66
C ASP A 41 12.44 0.22 2.51
N ASP A 42 12.73 -0.31 1.31
CA ASP A 42 13.20 0.39 0.12
C ASP A 42 12.19 0.35 -1.05
N PHE A 43 10.92 0.03 -0.75
CA PHE A 43 9.85 -0.08 -1.73
C PHE A 43 8.50 0.37 -1.17
N TYR A 44 7.51 0.46 -2.07
CA TYR A 44 6.14 0.85 -1.75
C TYR A 44 5.19 -0.32 -1.91
N VAL A 45 4.11 -0.30 -1.13
CA VAL A 45 3.03 -1.26 -1.24
C VAL A 45 1.69 -0.53 -1.32
N GLU A 46 0.91 -0.86 -2.35
CA GLU A 46 -0.46 -0.37 -2.50
C GLU A 46 -1.44 -1.48 -2.14
N LEU A 47 -2.33 -1.21 -1.19
CA LEU A 47 -3.48 -2.05 -0.90
C LEU A 47 -4.72 -1.44 -1.53
N ARG A 48 -5.51 -2.24 -2.25
CA ARG A 48 -6.84 -1.86 -2.73
C ARG A 48 -7.91 -2.65 -2.00
N TYR A 49 -8.78 -1.93 -1.30
CA TYR A 49 -9.95 -2.48 -0.62
C TYR A 49 -11.24 -2.13 -1.35
N ASP A 50 -12.23 -3.02 -1.24
CA ASP A 50 -13.64 -2.69 -1.46
C ASP A 50 -14.11 -1.76 -0.32
N ALA A 51 -14.54 -0.54 -0.65
CA ALA A 51 -14.90 0.49 0.32
C ALA A 51 -16.13 0.13 1.18
N TYR A 52 -17.00 -0.76 0.70
CA TYR A 52 -18.24 -1.13 1.38
C TYR A 52 -18.12 -2.40 2.20
N LYS A 53 -17.29 -3.36 1.74
CA LYS A 53 -17.10 -4.67 2.38
C LYS A 53 -15.84 -4.74 3.24
N SER A 54 -14.99 -3.71 3.20
CA SER A 54 -13.68 -3.68 3.85
C SER A 54 -12.83 -4.91 3.52
N LYS A 55 -12.98 -5.43 2.30
CA LYS A 55 -12.28 -6.64 1.85
C LYS A 55 -11.11 -6.24 0.97
N LEU A 56 -9.91 -6.73 1.29
CA LEU A 56 -8.74 -6.59 0.42
C LEU A 56 -9.01 -7.28 -0.91
N GLN A 57 -8.93 -6.53 -2.00
CA GLN A 57 -9.12 -7.03 -3.36
C GLN A 57 -7.80 -7.22 -4.08
N HIS A 58 -6.83 -6.33 -3.85
CA HIS A 58 -5.54 -6.36 -4.51
C HIS A 58 -4.45 -5.80 -3.60
N LEU A 59 -3.24 -6.30 -3.80
CA LEU A 59 -2.02 -5.82 -3.18
C LEU A 59 -0.94 -5.87 -4.25
N ASP A 60 -0.20 -4.78 -4.38
CA ASP A 60 0.92 -4.68 -5.29
C ASP A 60 2.12 -4.01 -4.62
N ALA A 61 3.33 -4.42 -5.00
CA ALA A 61 4.57 -3.92 -4.42
C ALA A 61 5.52 -3.47 -5.53
N PHE A 62 6.05 -2.25 -5.41
CA PHE A 62 6.78 -1.59 -6.49
C PHE A 62 7.85 -0.63 -5.96
N ARG A 63 8.80 -0.26 -6.83
CA ARG A 63 9.91 0.65 -6.50
C ARG A 63 9.93 1.93 -7.33
N ASP A 64 9.24 1.92 -8.47
CA ASP A 64 9.14 3.09 -9.31
C ASP A 64 8.32 4.19 -8.61
N THR A 65 8.72 5.43 -8.80
CA THR A 65 8.02 6.59 -8.22
C THR A 65 6.90 7.09 -9.13
N ASP A 66 6.84 6.63 -10.39
CA ASP A 66 5.82 7.04 -11.35
C ASP A 66 4.42 6.68 -10.85
N ARG A 67 4.29 5.53 -10.18
CA ARG A 67 3.05 5.11 -9.52
C ARG A 67 2.65 5.92 -8.29
N LEU A 68 3.49 6.83 -7.81
CA LEU A 68 3.16 7.74 -6.72
C LEU A 68 2.40 8.98 -7.19
N GLU A 69 2.37 9.26 -8.51
CA GLU A 69 1.70 10.44 -9.06
C GLU A 69 0.25 10.62 -8.55
N PRO A 70 -0.60 9.58 -8.49
CA PRO A 70 -1.96 9.71 -7.94
C PRO A 70 -2.02 10.03 -6.45
N TYR A 71 -0.92 9.79 -5.72
CA TYR A 71 -0.82 9.97 -4.27
C TYR A 71 -0.24 11.33 -3.88
N LEU A 72 0.42 12.05 -4.79
CA LEU A 72 1.07 13.34 -4.49
C LEU A 72 0.17 14.34 -3.74
N PRO A 73 -1.14 14.49 -4.07
CA PRO A 73 -2.02 15.42 -3.34
C PRO A 73 -2.33 14.99 -1.89
N TYR A 74 -2.05 13.73 -1.54
CA TYR A 74 -2.42 13.09 -0.29
C TYR A 74 -1.22 12.71 0.59
N LEU A 75 0.01 12.90 0.07
CA LEU A 75 1.20 12.66 0.86
C LEU A 75 1.20 13.63 2.03
N VAL A 76 1.21 13.06 3.23
CA VAL A 76 1.26 13.84 4.46
C VAL A 76 2.67 14.44 4.56
N GLU A 77 2.80 15.76 4.66
CA GLU A 77 4.07 16.37 5.07
C GLU A 77 4.40 15.84 6.47
N MET A 78 5.56 15.18 6.59
CA MET A 78 6.07 14.77 7.89
C MET A 78 6.63 16.02 8.59
N ASP A 79 5.95 16.51 9.62
CA ASP A 79 6.48 17.51 10.57
C ASP A 79 7.70 16.98 11.34
#